data_AF-A0A978VMV0-F1
#
_entry.id   AF-A0A978VMV0-F1
#
_cell.length_a   1.000
_cell.length_b   1.000
_cell.length_c   1.000
_cell.angle_alpha   90.00
_cell.angle_beta   90.00
_cell.angle_gamma   90.00
#
_symmetry.space_group_name_H-M   'P 1'
#
loop_
_entity.id
_entity.type
_entity.pdbx_description
1 polymer ?
#
loop_
_entity_poly.entity_id
_entity_poly.type
_entity_poly.pdbx_seq_one_letter_code
_entity_poly.pdbx_strand_id
1 'polypeptide(L)' 'MEEMVAAEDAVDDEVACIIHDGMLYLAQSVADHLKLLGISVCTSAAIIFIAFTRFDTWFDRARARVVGGVREKSKREVAL' A
#
# COMPACT_ATOMS: atom_id res chain seq x y z
N MET A 1 24.06 -47.41 -2.15
CA MET A 1 23.03 -46.61 -1.45
C MET A 1 23.29 -45.15 -1.75
N GLU A 2 23.35 -44.79 -3.04
CA GLU A 2 23.64 -43.42 -3.50
C GLU A 2 22.60 -42.94 -4.53
N GLU A 3 21.52 -43.71 -4.72
CA GLU A 3 20.48 -43.48 -5.73
C GLU A 3 19.14 -43.16 -5.05
N MET A 4 19.16 -42.36 -3.99
CA MET A 4 17.94 -41.85 -3.34
C MET A 4 18.00 -40.34 -3.06
N VAL A 5 19.09 -39.65 -3.40
CA VAL A 5 19.28 -38.20 -3.16
C VAL A 5 19.35 -37.43 -4.49
N ALA A 6 18.64 -37.89 -5.52
CA ALA A 6 18.60 -37.22 -6.82
C ALA A 6 17.18 -36.91 -7.30
N ALA A 7 16.15 -37.28 -6.54
CA ALA A 7 14.76 -37.20 -6.95
C ALA A 7 13.91 -36.19 -6.14
N GLU A 8 14.45 -35.59 -5.08
CA GLU A 8 13.71 -34.64 -4.24
C GLU A 8 13.96 -33.17 -4.62
N ASP A 9 14.98 -32.87 -5.41
CA ASP A 9 15.38 -31.48 -5.75
C ASP A 9 14.73 -30.92 -7.04
N ALA A 10 13.80 -31.64 -7.66
CA ALA A 10 13.20 -31.24 -8.96
C ALA A 10 11.67 -31.20 -8.95
N VAL A 11 11.05 -31.13 -7.78
CA VAL A 11 9.60 -30.97 -7.64
C VAL A 11 9.30 -29.55 -7.16
N ASP A 12 9.15 -28.65 -8.13
CA ASP A 12 8.30 -27.46 -8.02
C ASP A 12 8.75 -26.40 -6.96
N ASP A 13 9.88 -25.74 -7.22
CA ASP A 13 10.28 -24.48 -6.56
C ASP A 13 9.45 -23.26 -7.04
N GLU A 14 8.25 -23.49 -7.60
CA GLU A 14 7.38 -22.43 -8.11
C GLU A 14 6.68 -21.72 -6.94
N VAL A 15 7.07 -20.48 -6.69
CA VAL A 15 6.45 -19.63 -5.67
C VAL A 15 5.06 -19.21 -6.14
N ALA A 16 4.00 -19.72 -5.51
CA ALA A 16 2.61 -19.44 -5.92
C ALA A 16 2.10 -18.02 -5.56
N CYS A 17 2.61 -17.41 -4.48
CA CYS A 17 2.13 -16.11 -4.01
C CYS A 17 3.16 -15.36 -3.15
N ILE A 18 2.96 -14.06 -2.97
CA ILE A 18 3.77 -13.20 -2.10
C ILE A 18 2.87 -12.64 -1.01
N ILE A 19 3.16 -13.00 0.24
CA ILE A 19 2.52 -12.43 1.42
C ILE A 19 3.43 -11.33 1.96
N HIS A 20 2.91 -10.13 2.13
CA HIS A 20 3.69 -8.99 2.61
C HIS A 20 2.92 -8.16 3.64
N ASP A 21 3.65 -7.38 4.45
CA ASP A 21 3.02 -6.44 5.37
C ASP A 21 2.31 -5.31 4.61
N GLY A 22 1.19 -4.83 5.14
CA GLY A 22 0.38 -3.77 4.54
C GLY A 22 1.07 -2.40 4.45
N MET A 23 2.17 -2.20 5.17
CA MET A 23 3.02 -1.01 5.05
C MET A 23 4.10 -1.15 3.96
N LEU A 24 4.36 -2.37 3.47
CA LEU A 24 5.32 -2.64 2.40
C LEU A 24 4.67 -2.46 1.02
N TYR A 25 4.34 -1.22 0.67
CA TYR A 25 3.65 -0.87 -0.59
C TYR A 25 4.39 -1.37 -1.85
N LEU A 26 5.73 -1.44 -1.80
CA LEU A 26 6.56 -1.93 -2.91
C LEU A 26 6.44 -3.44 -3.14
N ALA A 27 6.07 -4.21 -2.12
CA ALA A 27 5.97 -5.66 -2.25
C ALA A 27 4.82 -6.07 -3.19
N GLN A 28 3.75 -5.29 -3.25
CA GLN A 28 2.69 -5.49 -4.23
C GLN A 28 3.23 -5.32 -5.67
N SER A 29 4.04 -4.29 -5.92
CA SER A 29 4.67 -4.09 -7.23
C SER A 29 5.60 -5.25 -7.62
N VAL A 30 6.28 -5.86 -6.65
CA VAL A 30 7.11 -7.05 -6.88
C VAL A 30 6.23 -8.26 -7.24
N ALA A 31 5.11 -8.46 -6.53
CA ALA A 31 4.15 -9.51 -6.84
C ALA A 31 3.56 -9.35 -8.26
N ASP A 32 3.18 -8.13 -8.63
CA ASP A 32 2.67 -7.80 -9.96
C ASP A 32 3.71 -8.08 -11.05
N HIS A 33 4.98 -7.73 -10.80
CA HIS A 33 6.07 -7.97 -11.74
C HIS A 33 6.34 -9.47 -11.95
N LEU A 34 6.25 -10.25 -10.87
CA LEU A 34 6.42 -11.71 -10.91
C LEU A 34 5.16 -12.44 -11.38
N LYS A 35 4.06 -11.71 -11.63
CA LYS A 35 2.73 -12.26 -11.99
C LYS A 35 2.20 -13.24 -10.94
N LEU A 36 2.54 -13.00 -9.67
CA LEU A 36 2.12 -13.80 -8.54
C LEU A 36 0.98 -13.12 -7.79
N LEU A 37 0.17 -13.91 -7.07
CA LEU A 37 -0.85 -13.37 -6.18
C LEU A 37 -0.17 -12.61 -5.03
N GLY A 38 -0.40 -11.30 -4.93
CA GLY A 38 0.01 -10.48 -3.79
C GLY A 38 -1.05 -10.46 -2.69
N ILE A 39 -0.71 -10.85 -1.47
CA ILE A 39 -1.60 -10.79 -0.29
C ILE A 39 -0.99 -9.84 0.74
N SER A 40 -1.66 -8.71 0.95
CA SER A 40 -1.28 -7.73 1.97
C SER A 40 -1.86 -8.09 3.34
N VAL A 41 -1.01 -8.21 4.35
CA VAL A 41 -1.39 -8.45 5.75
C VAL A 41 -1.11 -7.22 6.59
N CYS A 42 -2.15 -6.60 7.15
CA CYS A 42 -1.97 -5.51 8.11
C CYS A 42 -1.80 -6.11 9.51
N THR A 43 -0.60 -6.06 10.06
CA THR A 43 -0.29 -6.53 11.42
C THR A 43 -0.79 -5.58 12.51
N SER A 44 -1.22 -4.38 12.14
CA SER A 44 -1.74 -3.35 13.03
C SER A 44 -3.26 -3.43 13.23
N ALA A 45 -3.79 -2.64 14.15
CA ALA A 45 -5.24 -2.57 14.36
C ALA A 45 -5.97 -2.06 13.11
N ALA A 46 -7.18 -2.59 12.84
CA ALA A 46 -7.97 -2.20 11.68
C ALA A 46 -8.25 -0.68 11.58
N ILE A 47 -8.30 0.03 12.72
CA ILE A 47 -8.45 1.49 12.75
C ILE A 47 -7.28 2.21 12.06
N ILE A 48 -6.07 1.68 12.17
CA ILE A 48 -4.88 2.23 11.53
C ILE A 48 -4.98 2.05 10.02
N PHE A 49 -5.39 0.86 9.55
CA PHE A 49 -5.63 0.61 8.13
C PHE A 49 -6.69 1.56 7.54
N ILE A 50 -7.80 1.78 8.26
CA ILE A 50 -8.84 2.74 7.85
C ILE A 50 -8.29 4.17 7.80
N ALA A 51 -7.45 4.56 8.76
CA ALA A 51 -6.83 5.88 8.76
C ALA A 51 -5.93 6.08 7.54
N PHE A 52 -5.08 5.10 7.19
CA PHE A 52 -4.21 5.17 6.01
C PHE A 52 -4.99 5.19 4.70
N THR A 53 -5.99 4.33 4.52
CA THR A 53 -6.80 4.29 3.29
C THR A 53 -7.66 5.55 3.09
N ARG A 54 -7.98 6.27 4.16
CA ARG A 54 -8.74 7.53 4.10
C ARG A 54 -7.84 8.76 4.15
N PHE A 55 -6.54 8.58 4.37
CA PHE A 55 -5.58 9.67 4.56
C PHE A 55 -5.62 10.64 3.39
N ASP A 56 -5.52 10.15 2.15
CA ASP A 56 -5.53 11.01 0.95
C ASP A 56 -6.79 11.86 0.88
N THR A 57 -7.96 11.26 1.09
CA THR A 57 -9.23 12.00 1.06
C THR A 57 -9.35 13.01 2.18
N TRP A 58 -8.82 12.69 3.37
CA TRP A 58 -8.84 13.59 4.51
C TRP A 58 -7.87 14.75 4.30
N PHE A 59 -6.67 14.43 3.80
CA PHE A 59 -5.62 15.38 3.53
C PHE A 59 -6.01 16.34 2.40
N ASP A 60 -6.61 15.84 1.31
CA ASP A 60 -7.13 16.66 0.21
C ASP A 60 -8.23 17.60 0.69
N ARG A 61 -9.16 17.12 1.54
CA ARG A 61 -10.18 17.97 2.15
C ARG A 61 -9.58 19.03 3.08
N ALA A 62 -8.57 18.66 3.87
CA ALA A 62 -7.87 19.60 4.74
C ALA A 62 -7.17 20.70 3.92
N ARG A 63 -6.47 20.30 2.85
CA ARG A 63 -5.81 21.21 1.92
C ARG A 63 -6.80 22.13 1.20
N ALA A 64 -7.93 21.60 0.73
CA ALA A 64 -8.98 22.38 0.08
C ALA A 64 -9.58 23.43 1.02
N ARG A 65 -9.73 23.12 2.32
CA ARG A 65 -10.18 24.09 3.34
C ARG A 65 -9.16 25.19 3.59
N VAL A 66 -7.87 24.84 3.66
CA VAL A 66 -6.79 25.83 3.82
C VAL A 66 -6.75 26.76 2.60
N VAL A 67 -6.74 26.20 1.38
CA VAL A 67 -6.72 26.99 0.14
C VAL A 67 -7.99 27.85 -0.01
N GLY A 68 -9.15 27.29 0.30
CA GLY A 68 -10.43 28.02 0.31
C GLY A 68 -10.42 29.18 1.31
N GLY A 69 -9.91 28.94 2.52
CA GLY A 69 -9.75 29.98 3.55
C GLY A 69 -8.77 31.09 3.15
N VAL A 70 -7.69 30.76 2.46
CA VAL A 70 -6.74 31.75 1.90
C VAL A 70 -7.41 32.61 0.84
N ARG A 71 -8.18 31.99 -0.08
CA ARG A 71 -8.90 32.70 -1.13
C ARG A 71 -9.95 33.67 -0.57
N GLU A 72 -10.63 33.28 0.50
CA GLU A 72 -11.64 34.13 1.13
C GLU A 72 -11.03 35.30 1.90
N LYS A 73 -9.90 35.10 2.59
CA LYS A 73 -9.13 36.20 3.19
C LYS A 73 -8.67 37.21 2.14
N SER A 74 -8.10 36.74 1.03
CA SER A 74 -7.65 37.61 -0.05
C SER A 74 -8.78 38.44 -0.66
N LYS A 75 -9.99 37.87 -0.84
CA LYS A 75 -11.16 38.64 -1.29
C LYS A 75 -11.58 39.73 -0.29
N ARG A 76 -11.45 39.49 1.01
CA ARG A 76 -11.78 40.48 2.05
C ARG A 76 -10.75 41.60 2.14
N GLU A 77 -9.46 41.30 1.94
CA GLU A 77 -8.39 42.30 1.93
C GLU A 77 -8.43 43.20 0.69
N VAL A 78 -8.83 42.67 -0.47
CA VAL A 78 -8.99 43.47 -1.71
C VAL A 78 -10.29 44.30 -1.71
N ALA A 79 -11.25 43.97 -0.85
CA ALA A 79 -12.51 44.69 -0.71
C ALA A 79 -12.49 45.83 0.34
N LEU A 80 -11.33 46.05 1.00
CA LEU A 80 -11.05 47.14 1.93
C LEU A 80 -10.17 48.19 1.27
#